data_AF-A0A562RTQ8-F1
#
_entry.id   AF-A0A562RTQ8-F1
#
_cell.length_a   1.000
_cell.length_b   1.000
_cell.length_c   1.000
_cell.angle_alpha   90.00
_cell.angle_beta   90.00
_cell.angle_gamma   90.00
#
_symmetry.space_group_name_H-M   'P 1'
#
loop_
_entity.id
_entity.type
_entity.pdbx_description
1 polymer ?
#
loop_
_entity_poly.entity_id
_entity_poly.type
_entity_poly.pdbx_seq_one_letter_code
_entity_poly.pdbx_strand_id
1 'polypeptide(L)'
;MKKIRRSCFCLCLTGIFLLSTGGVLQAEVLEKMDAALGLALEAQAEADAFLRERQEEEALLMRLRMEAEALRFENHMLEKRIAGQHQKLEGLEAASDPGRVARLVEPLLGRLTDALEERMDNQPPFGMEARKMRVQRLREAMEDGEKNTEDRFRLFLDGMEAELNLGVFPDTAPGIWEKEGETLRGIFLHLGAAGLFFLSPDGDMVARWDRETRNFHPLDRREGRAVERALAMVQRRMPTELISLPVSLPEVP
;
A
#
# COMPACT_ATOMS: atom_id res chain seq x y z
N MET A 1 -128.13 -45.56 -43.76
CA MET A 1 -128.73 -44.36 -43.13
C MET A 1 -128.38 -44.31 -41.64
N LYS A 2 -127.87 -43.15 -41.19
CA LYS A 2 -127.93 -42.62 -39.81
C LYS A 2 -127.31 -43.47 -38.67
N LYS A 3 -125.96 -43.50 -38.56
CA LYS A 3 -125.26 -43.63 -37.25
C LYS A 3 -123.79 -43.17 -37.25
N ILE A 4 -123.19 -42.90 -38.43
CA ILE A 4 -121.78 -42.51 -38.60
C ILE A 4 -121.50 -40.99 -38.44
N ARG A 5 -122.53 -40.14 -38.23
CA ARG A 5 -122.39 -38.67 -38.32
C ARG A 5 -122.30 -37.89 -36.99
N ARG A 6 -122.22 -38.54 -35.83
CA ARG A 6 -122.31 -37.84 -34.52
C ARG A 6 -121.06 -37.88 -33.63
N SER A 7 -120.03 -38.68 -33.93
CA SER A 7 -118.85 -38.78 -33.03
C SER A 7 -117.65 -37.92 -33.44
N CYS A 8 -117.61 -37.37 -34.66
CA CYS A 8 -116.54 -36.47 -35.11
C CYS A 8 -116.60 -35.06 -34.49
N PHE A 9 -117.69 -34.66 -33.83
CA PHE A 9 -117.85 -33.28 -33.37
C PHE A 9 -117.28 -33.02 -31.96
N CYS A 10 -116.99 -34.06 -31.16
CA CYS A 10 -116.35 -33.89 -29.85
C CYS A 10 -114.81 -33.79 -29.91
N LEU A 11 -114.18 -34.07 -31.06
CA LEU A 11 -112.72 -34.07 -31.19
C LEU A 11 -112.12 -32.71 -31.55
N CYS A 12 -112.94 -31.71 -31.92
CA CYS A 12 -112.44 -30.38 -32.28
C CYS A 12 -112.53 -29.34 -31.16
N LEU A 13 -113.37 -29.54 -30.13
CA LEU A 13 -113.53 -28.56 -29.05
C LEU A 13 -112.48 -28.70 -27.92
N THR A 14 -111.78 -29.83 -27.85
CA THR A 14 -110.66 -30.04 -26.92
C THR A 14 -109.31 -29.56 -27.45
N GLY A 15 -109.23 -29.12 -28.71
CA GLY A 15 -107.99 -28.67 -29.35
C GLY A 15 -107.65 -27.18 -29.15
N ILE A 16 -108.61 -26.34 -28.75
CA ILE A 16 -108.42 -24.87 -28.71
C ILE A 16 -108.05 -24.37 -27.30
N PHE A 17 -108.13 -25.21 -26.26
CA PHE A 17 -107.76 -24.82 -24.89
C PHE A 17 -106.25 -24.98 -24.57
N LEU A 18 -105.45 -25.50 -25.50
CA LEU A 18 -104.02 -25.78 -25.29
C LEU A 18 -103.06 -24.71 -25.83
N LEU A 19 -103.56 -23.65 -26.51
CA LEU A 19 -102.70 -22.64 -27.13
C LEU A 19 -102.61 -21.30 -26.37
N SER A 20 -103.46 -21.02 -25.37
CA SER A 20 -103.37 -19.75 -24.61
C SER A 20 -102.49 -19.83 -23.36
N THR A 21 -102.06 -21.03 -22.95
CA THR A 21 -101.17 -21.23 -21.78
C THR A 21 -99.68 -21.20 -22.14
N GLY A 22 -99.31 -21.20 -23.42
CA GLY A 22 -97.91 -21.25 -23.87
C GLY A 22 -97.14 -19.94 -23.72
N GLY A 23 -97.78 -18.77 -23.88
CA GLY A 23 -97.09 -17.48 -23.88
C GLY A 23 -96.60 -17.02 -22.50
N VAL A 24 -97.30 -17.38 -21.42
CA VAL A 24 -96.93 -17.01 -20.04
C VAL A 24 -95.80 -17.88 -19.51
N LEU A 25 -95.78 -19.17 -19.88
CA LEU A 25 -94.72 -20.13 -19.50
C LEU A 25 -93.37 -19.81 -20.16
N GLN A 26 -93.37 -19.19 -21.34
CA GLN A 26 -92.13 -18.89 -22.08
C GLN A 26 -91.41 -17.64 -21.55
N ALA A 27 -92.16 -16.64 -21.05
CA ALA A 27 -91.59 -15.44 -20.43
C ALA A 27 -91.02 -15.71 -19.03
N GLU A 28 -91.72 -16.49 -18.20
CA GLU A 28 -91.25 -16.86 -16.85
C GLU A 28 -90.00 -17.75 -16.89
N VAL A 29 -89.87 -18.59 -17.91
CA VAL A 29 -88.66 -19.41 -18.13
C VAL A 29 -87.49 -18.56 -18.62
N LEU A 30 -87.74 -17.56 -19.48
CA LEU A 30 -86.69 -16.62 -19.93
C LEU A 30 -86.15 -15.79 -18.76
N GLU A 31 -87.03 -15.25 -17.90
CA GLU A 31 -86.64 -14.47 -16.73
C GLU A 31 -85.81 -15.29 -15.72
N LYS A 32 -86.18 -16.56 -15.49
CA LYS A 32 -85.40 -17.48 -14.66
C LYS A 32 -84.06 -17.84 -15.29
N MET A 33 -83.98 -17.95 -16.62
CA MET A 33 -82.71 -18.14 -17.33
C MET A 33 -81.82 -16.90 -17.24
N ASP A 34 -82.35 -15.70 -17.43
CA ASP A 34 -81.59 -14.45 -17.32
C ASP A 34 -81.10 -14.20 -15.89
N ALA A 35 -81.93 -14.52 -14.88
CA ALA A 35 -81.51 -14.49 -13.47
C ALA A 35 -80.44 -15.54 -13.16
N ALA A 36 -80.56 -16.76 -13.69
CA ALA A 36 -79.54 -17.80 -13.53
C ALA A 36 -78.23 -17.45 -14.25
N LEU A 37 -78.31 -16.82 -15.43
CA LEU A 37 -77.16 -16.31 -16.17
C LEU A 37 -76.50 -15.14 -15.45
N GLY A 38 -77.28 -14.22 -14.87
CA GLY A 38 -76.77 -13.13 -14.02
C GLY A 38 -76.00 -13.64 -12.80
N LEU A 39 -76.59 -14.59 -12.07
CA LEU A 39 -75.93 -15.25 -10.93
C LEU A 39 -74.67 -16.02 -11.35
N ALA A 40 -74.70 -16.70 -12.50
CA ALA A 40 -73.53 -17.39 -13.03
C ALA A 40 -72.41 -16.42 -13.44
N LEU A 41 -72.76 -15.26 -14.00
CA LEU A 41 -71.81 -14.21 -14.35
C LEU A 41 -71.20 -13.55 -13.11
N GLU A 42 -71.99 -13.29 -12.06
CA GLU A 42 -71.49 -12.77 -10.78
C GLU A 42 -70.54 -13.76 -10.10
N ALA A 43 -70.92 -15.05 -10.03
CA ALA A 43 -70.07 -16.10 -9.49
C ALA A 43 -68.77 -16.27 -10.32
N GLN A 44 -68.84 -16.13 -11.64
CA GLN A 44 -67.66 -16.15 -12.52
C GLN A 44 -66.76 -14.93 -12.26
N ALA A 45 -67.33 -13.74 -12.05
CA ALA A 45 -66.57 -12.53 -11.76
C ALA A 45 -65.85 -12.61 -10.41
N GLU A 46 -66.49 -13.16 -9.38
CA GLU A 46 -65.87 -13.42 -8.07
C GLU A 46 -64.76 -14.47 -8.17
N ALA A 47 -65.00 -15.57 -8.90
CA ALA A 47 -63.99 -16.59 -9.15
C ALA A 47 -62.77 -16.00 -9.89
N ASP A 48 -63.00 -15.18 -10.92
CA ASP A 48 -61.94 -14.51 -11.67
C ASP A 48 -61.17 -13.52 -10.79
N ALA A 49 -61.84 -12.79 -9.89
CA ALA A 49 -61.19 -11.88 -8.94
C ALA A 49 -60.31 -12.64 -7.94
N PHE A 50 -60.81 -13.75 -7.37
CA PHE A 50 -60.06 -14.62 -6.47
C PHE A 50 -58.85 -15.25 -7.17
N LEU A 51 -59.01 -15.68 -8.43
CA LEU A 51 -57.90 -16.22 -9.23
C LEU A 51 -56.82 -15.16 -9.49
N ARG A 52 -57.19 -13.89 -9.74
CA ARG A 52 -56.22 -12.80 -9.90
C ARG A 52 -55.44 -12.54 -8.61
N GLU A 53 -56.13 -12.45 -7.47
CA GLU A 53 -55.48 -12.27 -6.16
C GLU A 53 -54.49 -13.40 -5.86
N ARG A 54 -54.88 -14.65 -6.12
CA ARG A 54 -53.98 -15.81 -6.00
C ARG A 54 -52.75 -15.71 -6.90
N GLN A 55 -52.93 -15.31 -8.16
CA GLN A 55 -51.81 -15.12 -9.08
C GLN A 55 -50.86 -14.00 -8.62
N GLU A 56 -51.39 -12.92 -8.03
CA GLU A 56 -50.60 -11.84 -7.47
C GLU A 56 -49.80 -12.30 -6.22
N GLU A 57 -50.42 -13.04 -5.31
CA GLU A 57 -49.76 -13.64 -4.15
C GLU A 57 -48.66 -14.62 -4.55
N GLU A 58 -48.94 -15.50 -5.52
CA GLU A 58 -47.95 -16.45 -6.06
C GLU A 58 -46.77 -15.74 -6.73
N ALA A 59 -47.04 -14.68 -7.49
CA ALA A 59 -46.00 -13.85 -8.10
C ALA A 59 -45.14 -13.14 -7.03
N LEU A 60 -45.76 -12.63 -5.96
CA LEU A 60 -45.06 -12.02 -4.83
C LEU A 60 -44.17 -13.05 -4.10
N LEU A 61 -44.72 -14.23 -3.80
CA LEU A 61 -43.97 -15.33 -3.17
C LEU A 61 -42.78 -15.76 -4.02
N MET A 62 -42.95 -15.84 -5.35
CA MET A 62 -41.85 -16.17 -6.26
C MET A 62 -40.76 -15.08 -6.24
N ARG A 63 -41.14 -13.80 -6.25
CA ARG A 63 -40.18 -12.68 -6.13
C ARG A 63 -39.41 -12.72 -4.82
N LEU A 64 -40.10 -12.88 -3.69
CA LEU A 64 -39.48 -12.96 -2.36
C LEU A 64 -38.54 -14.16 -2.23
N ARG A 65 -38.88 -15.30 -2.84
CA ARG A 65 -37.99 -16.47 -2.90
C ARG A 65 -36.72 -16.18 -3.69
N MET A 66 -36.84 -15.57 -4.87
CA MET A 66 -35.67 -15.17 -5.67
C MET A 66 -34.79 -14.15 -4.94
N GLU A 67 -35.40 -13.18 -4.25
CA GLU A 67 -34.67 -12.20 -3.44
C GLU A 67 -33.93 -12.88 -2.28
N ALA A 68 -34.59 -13.80 -1.56
CA ALA A 68 -33.96 -14.57 -0.49
C ALA A 68 -32.80 -15.44 -1.00
N GLU A 69 -32.93 -16.06 -2.19
CA GLU A 69 -31.86 -16.82 -2.82
C GLU A 69 -30.68 -15.91 -3.24
N ALA A 70 -30.97 -14.75 -3.82
CA ALA A 70 -29.96 -13.77 -4.19
C ALA A 70 -29.17 -13.26 -2.97
N LEU A 71 -29.88 -12.92 -1.88
CA LEU A 71 -29.25 -12.48 -0.63
C LEU A 71 -28.40 -13.58 0.02
N ARG A 72 -28.85 -14.84 -0.02
CA ARG A 72 -28.06 -15.98 0.47
C ARG A 72 -26.79 -16.19 -0.35
N PHE A 73 -26.89 -16.08 -1.67
CA PHE A 73 -25.74 -16.18 -2.56
C PHE A 73 -24.75 -15.04 -2.30
N GLU A 74 -25.23 -13.81 -2.15
CA GLU A 74 -24.40 -12.65 -1.82
C GLU A 74 -23.67 -12.84 -0.49
N ASN A 75 -24.38 -13.30 0.55
CA ASN A 75 -23.79 -13.56 1.85
C ASN A 75 -22.66 -14.61 1.76
N HIS A 76 -22.91 -15.73 1.06
CA HIS A 76 -21.88 -16.75 0.81
C HIS A 76 -20.65 -16.19 0.07
N MET A 77 -20.85 -15.29 -0.89
CA MET A 77 -19.76 -14.63 -1.61
C MET A 77 -18.99 -13.64 -0.72
N LEU A 78 -19.67 -12.95 0.19
CA LEU A 78 -19.05 -12.08 1.19
C LEU A 78 -18.24 -12.89 2.20
N GLU A 79 -18.75 -14.02 2.70
CA GLU A 79 -18.02 -14.93 3.58
C GLU A 79 -16.73 -15.44 2.92
N LYS A 80 -16.80 -15.86 1.65
CA LYS A 80 -15.61 -16.25 0.87
C LYS A 80 -14.61 -15.10 0.72
N ARG A 81 -15.09 -13.88 0.51
CA ARG A 81 -14.23 -12.69 0.40
C ARG A 81 -13.55 -12.39 1.74
N ILE A 82 -14.28 -12.47 2.85
CA ILE A 82 -13.75 -12.27 4.20
C ILE A 82 -12.68 -13.32 4.52
N ALA A 83 -12.94 -14.59 4.21
CA ALA A 83 -11.96 -15.67 4.40
C ALA A 83 -10.69 -15.44 3.55
N GLY A 84 -10.85 -15.05 2.28
CA GLY A 84 -9.72 -14.69 1.42
C GLY A 84 -8.96 -13.45 1.90
N GLN A 85 -9.63 -12.50 2.53
CA GLN A 85 -8.99 -11.33 3.16
C GLN A 85 -8.22 -11.72 4.42
N HIS A 86 -8.77 -12.59 5.28
CA HIS A 86 -8.07 -13.11 6.47
C HIS A 86 -6.79 -13.86 6.08
N GLN A 87 -6.85 -14.74 5.09
CA GLN A 87 -5.67 -15.46 4.60
C GLN A 87 -4.59 -14.50 4.05
N LYS A 88 -4.99 -13.40 3.41
CA LYS A 88 -4.05 -12.36 2.97
C LYS A 88 -3.43 -11.60 4.14
N LEU A 89 -4.22 -11.28 5.17
CA LEU A 89 -3.73 -10.64 6.39
C LEU A 89 -2.72 -11.53 7.11
N GLU A 90 -3.04 -12.81 7.31
CA GLU A 90 -2.10 -13.78 7.91
C GLU A 90 -0.80 -13.91 7.09
N GLY A 91 -0.90 -13.93 5.76
CA GLY A 91 0.27 -13.95 4.89
C GLY A 91 1.13 -12.68 4.99
N LEU A 92 0.49 -11.51 5.13
CA LEU A 92 1.18 -10.24 5.33
C LEU A 92 1.81 -10.15 6.73
N GLU A 93 1.14 -10.61 7.77
CA GLU A 93 1.67 -10.68 9.13
C GLU A 93 2.88 -11.61 9.20
N ALA A 94 2.83 -12.77 8.55
CA ALA A 94 3.97 -13.69 8.47
C ALA A 94 5.15 -13.15 7.65
N ALA A 95 4.90 -12.35 6.60
CA ALA A 95 5.94 -11.67 5.83
C ALA A 95 6.54 -10.48 6.58
N SER A 96 5.73 -9.84 7.42
CA SER A 96 6.10 -8.70 8.27
C SER A 96 6.65 -9.14 9.63
N ASP A 97 6.87 -10.45 9.89
CA ASP A 97 7.46 -10.95 11.13
C ASP A 97 8.75 -10.17 11.43
N PRO A 98 8.72 -9.25 12.41
CA PRO A 98 9.87 -8.41 12.75
C PRO A 98 11.05 -9.28 13.18
N GLY A 99 10.78 -10.45 13.76
CA GLY A 99 11.80 -11.41 14.15
C GLY A 99 12.55 -12.00 12.95
N ARG A 100 11.89 -12.22 11.80
CA ARG A 100 12.56 -12.74 10.59
C ARG A 100 13.47 -11.70 9.97
N VAL A 101 13.01 -10.44 9.90
CA VAL A 101 13.82 -9.33 9.41
C VAL A 101 15.00 -9.09 10.35
N ALA A 102 14.77 -9.10 11.66
CA ALA A 102 15.82 -8.94 12.66
C ALA A 102 16.93 -9.99 12.51
N ARG A 103 16.57 -11.27 12.38
CA ARG A 103 17.53 -12.38 12.20
C ARG A 103 18.42 -12.22 10.95
N LEU A 104 17.95 -11.52 9.92
CA LEU A 104 18.73 -11.27 8.70
C LEU A 104 19.52 -9.97 8.78
N VAL A 105 18.95 -8.93 9.40
CA VAL A 105 19.50 -7.57 9.43
C VAL A 105 20.57 -7.43 10.51
N GLU A 106 20.42 -8.06 11.67
CA GLU A 106 21.39 -7.90 12.78
C GLU A 106 22.81 -8.39 12.42
N PRO A 107 23.00 -9.59 11.83
CA PRO A 107 24.33 -10.00 11.39
C PRO A 107 24.92 -9.08 10.32
N LEU A 108 24.07 -8.51 9.47
CA LEU A 108 24.50 -7.56 8.45
C LEU A 108 24.97 -6.25 9.07
N LEU A 109 24.22 -5.70 10.03
CA LEU A 109 24.59 -4.49 10.77
C LEU A 109 25.93 -4.65 11.49
N GLY A 110 26.18 -5.81 12.10
CA GLY A 110 27.49 -6.14 12.68
C GLY A 110 28.61 -6.06 11.64
N ARG A 111 28.46 -6.79 10.52
CA ARG A 111 29.46 -6.79 9.43
C ARG A 111 29.70 -5.41 8.82
N LEU A 112 28.65 -4.60 8.67
CA LEU A 112 28.76 -3.24 8.16
C LEU A 112 29.48 -2.32 9.15
N THR A 113 29.25 -2.51 10.45
CA THR A 113 29.97 -1.78 11.50
C THR A 113 31.46 -2.14 11.50
N ASP A 114 31.78 -3.42 11.35
CA ASP A 114 33.18 -3.89 11.22
C ASP A 114 33.85 -3.30 9.97
N ALA A 115 33.15 -3.31 8.83
CA ALA A 115 33.65 -2.71 7.59
C ALA A 115 33.85 -1.19 7.71
N LEU A 116 33.02 -0.51 8.51
CA LEU A 116 33.18 0.92 8.79
C LEU A 116 34.44 1.17 9.63
N GLU A 117 34.71 0.35 10.64
CA GLU A 117 35.93 0.42 11.44
C GLU A 117 37.19 0.14 10.60
N GLU A 118 37.19 -0.92 9.78
CA GLU A 118 38.31 -1.22 8.87
C GLU A 118 38.58 -0.06 7.89
N ARG A 119 37.51 0.57 7.39
CA ARG A 119 37.64 1.73 6.50
C ARG A 119 38.28 2.91 7.21
N MET A 120 38.06 3.09 8.51
CA MET A 120 38.68 4.17 9.28
C MET A 120 40.21 4.07 9.28
N ASP A 121 40.74 2.84 9.38
CA ASP A 121 42.18 2.58 9.40
C ASP A 121 42.86 2.81 8.04
N ASN A 122 42.08 2.74 6.96
CA ASN A 122 42.56 2.93 5.59
C ASN A 122 42.32 4.35 5.05
N GLN A 123 41.67 5.22 5.83
CA GLN A 123 41.40 6.60 5.46
C GLN A 123 42.35 7.58 6.16
N PRO A 124 42.51 8.81 5.62
CA PRO A 124 43.26 9.85 6.29
C PRO A 124 42.72 10.11 7.71
N PRO A 125 43.59 10.36 8.70
CA PRO A 125 43.19 10.50 10.10
C PRO A 125 42.56 11.87 10.36
N PHE A 126 41.29 12.03 10.00
CA PHE A 126 40.49 13.23 10.26
C PHE A 126 39.27 12.91 11.11
N GLY A 127 39.00 13.74 12.13
CA GLY A 127 37.85 13.56 13.02
C GLY A 127 37.84 12.21 13.76
N MET A 128 39.01 11.59 13.98
CA MET A 128 39.12 10.21 14.45
C MET A 128 38.40 9.96 15.77
N GLU A 129 38.42 10.92 16.68
CA GLU A 129 37.74 10.79 17.98
C GLU A 129 36.22 10.64 17.80
N ALA A 130 35.61 11.50 16.97
CA ALA A 130 34.18 11.43 16.68
C ALA A 130 33.81 10.14 15.96
N ARG A 131 34.67 9.66 15.04
CA ARG A 131 34.48 8.39 14.32
C ARG A 131 34.51 7.20 15.27
N LYS A 132 35.53 7.12 16.14
CA LYS A 132 35.66 6.06 17.15
C LYS A 132 34.49 6.05 18.11
N MET A 133 34.06 7.21 18.61
CA MET A 133 32.88 7.31 19.44
C MET A 133 31.61 6.82 18.74
N ARG A 134 31.45 7.08 17.43
CA ARG A 134 30.30 6.57 16.67
C ARG A 134 30.33 5.05 16.54
N VAL A 135 31.46 4.46 16.17
CA VAL A 135 31.61 2.99 16.10
C VAL A 135 31.32 2.35 17.45
N GLN A 136 31.87 2.92 18.52
CA GLN A 136 31.65 2.44 19.88
C GLN A 136 30.15 2.45 20.25
N ARG A 137 29.44 3.56 19.99
CA ARG A 137 27.99 3.66 20.22
C ARG A 137 27.19 2.64 19.39
N LEU A 138 27.62 2.36 18.15
CA LEU A 138 27.00 1.34 17.32
C LEU A 138 27.19 -0.06 17.92
N ARG A 139 28.40 -0.40 18.37
CA ARG A 139 28.69 -1.68 19.02
C ARG A 139 27.86 -1.86 20.30
N GLU A 140 27.85 -0.85 21.16
CA GLU A 140 27.03 -0.85 22.38
C GLU A 140 25.54 -1.05 22.07
N ALA A 141 25.02 -0.40 21.01
CA ALA A 141 23.64 -0.56 20.62
C ALA A 141 23.32 -1.96 20.04
N MET A 142 24.29 -2.65 19.43
CA MET A 142 24.11 -4.04 18.97
C MET A 142 24.10 -5.03 20.14
N GLU A 143 24.91 -4.77 21.17
CA GLU A 143 24.99 -5.63 22.37
C GLU A 143 23.83 -5.40 23.35
N ASP A 144 23.23 -4.22 23.32
CA ASP A 144 22.08 -3.83 24.15
C ASP A 144 20.80 -4.57 23.71
N GLY A 145 20.46 -5.64 24.45
CA GLY A 145 19.29 -6.48 24.21
C GLY A 145 17.93 -5.79 24.40
N GLU A 146 17.88 -4.59 24.96
CA GLU A 146 16.63 -3.81 25.11
C GLU A 146 16.28 -3.02 23.84
N LYS A 147 17.26 -2.71 22.99
CA LYS A 147 17.03 -1.99 21.73
C LYS A 147 16.43 -2.88 20.66
N ASN A 148 15.37 -2.39 20.03
CA ASN A 148 14.79 -3.05 18.87
C ASN A 148 15.72 -2.94 17.65
N THR A 149 15.53 -3.82 16.66
CA THR A 149 16.36 -3.83 15.45
C THR A 149 16.18 -2.58 14.58
N GLU A 150 15.02 -1.92 14.61
CA GLU A 150 14.80 -0.68 13.86
C GLU A 150 15.65 0.48 14.37
N ASP A 151 15.77 0.62 15.69
CA ASP A 151 16.53 1.67 16.35
C ASP A 151 18.02 1.48 16.13
N ARG A 152 18.48 0.22 16.16
CA ARG A 152 19.83 -0.18 15.73
C ARG A 152 20.11 0.21 14.28
N PHE A 153 19.17 -0.05 13.37
CA PHE A 153 19.29 0.32 11.96
C PHE A 153 19.29 1.83 11.75
N ARG A 154 18.41 2.58 12.42
CA ARG A 154 18.39 4.06 12.38
C ARG A 154 19.71 4.64 12.86
N LEU A 155 20.23 4.16 13.99
CA LEU A 155 21.52 4.61 14.52
C LEU A 155 22.66 4.35 13.54
N PHE A 156 22.65 3.21 12.85
CA PHE A 156 23.61 2.91 11.80
C PHE A 156 23.51 3.89 10.62
N LEU A 157 22.30 4.20 10.16
CA LEU A 157 22.09 5.18 9.09
C LEU A 157 22.56 6.58 9.47
N ASP A 158 22.28 7.03 10.70
CA ASP A 158 22.76 8.32 11.21
C ASP A 158 24.31 8.35 11.23
N GLY A 159 24.94 7.23 11.61
CA GLY A 159 26.39 7.07 11.55
C GLY A 159 26.94 7.14 10.12
N MET A 160 26.27 6.48 9.17
CA MET A 160 26.61 6.51 7.76
C MET A 160 26.42 7.90 7.14
N GLU A 161 25.38 8.63 7.51
CA GLU A 161 25.16 10.01 7.07
C GLU A 161 26.31 10.92 7.52
N ALA A 162 26.73 10.81 8.78
CA ALA A 162 27.88 11.54 9.29
C ALA A 162 29.16 11.20 8.51
N GLU A 163 29.36 9.94 8.15
CA GLU A 163 30.53 9.50 7.38
C GLU A 163 30.48 9.97 5.91
N LEU A 164 29.30 9.96 5.30
CA LEU A 164 29.08 10.50 3.95
C LEU A 164 29.32 12.01 3.92
N ASN A 165 28.85 12.74 4.94
CA ASN A 165 29.09 14.17 5.07
C ASN A 165 30.59 14.48 5.15
N LEU A 166 31.35 13.68 5.92
CA LEU A 166 32.81 13.77 5.91
C LEU A 166 33.37 13.49 4.52
N GLY A 167 32.87 12.48 3.80
CA GLY A 167 33.36 12.12 2.46
C GLY A 167 33.07 13.13 1.35
N VAL A 168 32.03 13.96 1.51
CA VAL A 168 31.54 14.90 0.48
C VAL A 168 31.95 16.34 0.77
N PHE A 169 31.78 16.80 2.01
CA PHE A 169 31.97 18.20 2.34
C PHE A 169 33.40 18.46 2.81
N PRO A 170 34.03 19.52 2.29
CA PRO A 170 35.34 19.92 2.77
C PRO A 170 35.24 20.55 4.16
N ASP A 171 36.24 20.31 5.00
CA ASP A 171 36.31 20.83 6.35
C ASP A 171 37.75 21.20 6.74
N THR A 172 37.90 22.03 7.77
CA THR A 172 39.20 22.49 8.25
C THR A 172 39.29 22.37 9.76
N ALA A 173 40.41 21.84 10.26
CA ALA A 173 40.66 21.76 11.69
C ALA A 173 42.08 22.24 12.01
N PRO A 174 42.28 23.05 13.07
CA PRO A 174 43.61 23.30 13.58
C PRO A 174 44.16 22.01 14.18
N GLY A 175 45.47 21.80 14.05
CA GLY A 175 46.08 20.63 14.66
C GLY A 175 47.60 20.67 14.64
N ILE A 176 48.17 19.53 15.01
CA ILE A 176 49.60 19.35 15.19
C ILE A 176 50.02 18.19 14.30
N TRP A 177 51.03 18.43 13.46
CA TRP A 177 51.75 17.38 12.73
C TRP A 177 53.10 17.16 13.41
N GLU A 178 53.32 15.96 13.95
CA GLU A 178 54.62 15.54 14.46
C GLU A 178 55.44 14.94 13.33
N LYS A 179 56.54 15.59 12.96
CA LYS A 179 57.44 15.19 11.88
C LYS A 179 58.85 15.07 12.42
N GLU A 180 59.43 13.86 12.41
CA GLU A 180 60.85 13.63 12.70
C GLU A 180 61.35 14.23 14.05
N GLY A 181 60.48 14.31 15.06
CA GLY A 181 60.78 14.90 16.36
C GLY A 181 60.50 16.41 16.48
N GLU A 182 60.03 17.04 15.40
CA GLU A 182 59.53 18.43 15.39
C GLU A 182 58.00 18.46 15.43
N THR A 183 57.47 19.38 16.23
CA THR A 183 56.02 19.58 16.40
C THR A 183 55.58 20.80 15.60
N LEU A 184 54.90 20.57 14.48
CA LEU A 184 54.43 21.62 13.59
C LEU A 184 52.95 21.89 13.85
N ARG A 185 52.62 23.09 14.34
CA ARG A 185 51.24 23.55 14.43
C ARG A 185 50.79 24.06 13.07
N GLY A 186 49.55 23.80 12.70
CA GLY A 186 49.01 24.26 11.43
C GLY A 186 47.52 23.99 11.29
N ILE A 187 47.04 24.06 10.06
CA ILE A 187 45.66 23.80 9.68
C ILE A 187 45.62 22.57 8.79
N PHE A 188 44.79 21.61 9.16
CA PHE A 188 44.42 20.49 8.31
C PHE A 188 43.23 20.89 7.44
N LEU A 189 43.36 20.67 6.14
CA LEU A 189 42.28 20.80 5.17
C LEU A 189 41.85 19.39 4.73
N HIS A 190 40.64 19.01 5.10
CA HIS A 190 40.01 17.77 4.66
C HIS A 190 39.14 18.07 3.43
N LEU A 191 39.43 17.38 2.33
CA LEU A 191 38.66 17.46 1.08
C LEU A 191 37.93 16.15 0.85
N GLY A 192 37.12 15.79 1.85
CA GLY A 192 36.40 14.54 1.89
C GLY A 192 37.23 13.31 1.57
N ALA A 193 36.66 12.39 0.78
CA ALA A 193 37.36 11.20 0.36
C ALA A 193 38.49 11.45 -0.65
N ALA A 194 38.67 12.68 -1.15
CA ALA A 194 39.67 13.00 -2.16
C ALA A 194 41.07 13.24 -1.56
N GLY A 195 41.17 13.78 -0.33
CA GLY A 195 42.48 14.00 0.28
C GLY A 195 42.46 14.78 1.58
N LEU A 196 43.57 14.70 2.29
CA LEU A 196 43.87 15.46 3.50
C LEU A 196 45.17 16.23 3.28
N PHE A 197 45.19 17.50 3.65
CA PHE A 197 46.33 18.38 3.50
C PHE A 197 46.67 19.07 4.81
N PHE A 198 47.93 19.44 4.98
CA PHE A 198 48.42 20.22 6.11
C PHE A 198 49.07 21.52 5.60
N LEU A 199 48.80 22.63 6.29
CA LEU A 199 49.36 23.94 5.98
C LEU A 199 49.93 24.55 7.26
N SER A 200 51.18 25.02 7.20
CA SER A 200 51.76 25.81 8.28
C SER A 200 51.10 27.20 8.37
N PRO A 201 51.06 27.84 9.55
CA PRO A 201 50.48 29.18 9.74
C PRO A 201 51.15 30.25 8.87
N ASP A 202 52.45 30.08 8.63
CA ASP A 202 53.26 30.98 7.81
C ASP A 202 53.06 30.74 6.29
N GLY A 203 52.37 29.66 5.90
CA GLY A 203 52.14 29.28 4.50
C GLY A 203 53.35 28.68 3.79
N ASP A 204 54.52 28.67 4.43
CA ASP A 204 55.77 28.18 3.83
C ASP A 204 55.78 26.67 3.59
N MET A 205 54.98 25.90 4.32
CA MET A 205 54.92 24.45 4.19
C MET A 205 53.49 23.98 3.97
N VAL A 206 53.30 23.36 2.81
CA VAL A 206 52.08 22.62 2.47
C VAL A 206 52.47 21.18 2.25
N ALA A 207 51.73 20.26 2.85
CA ALA A 207 51.92 18.83 2.68
C ALA A 207 50.60 18.12 2.40
N ARG A 208 50.68 17.01 1.68
CA ARG A 208 49.56 16.13 1.34
C ARG A 208 49.70 14.82 2.07
N TRP A 209 48.61 14.31 2.61
CA TRP A 209 48.54 12.97 3.15
C TRP A 209 48.65 11.92 2.05
N ASP A 210 49.65 11.06 2.15
CA ASP A 210 49.77 9.86 1.34
C ASP A 210 49.23 8.65 2.12
N ARG A 211 48.33 7.92 1.47
CA ARG A 211 47.67 6.74 2.05
C ARG A 211 48.59 5.53 2.09
N GLU A 212 49.52 5.40 1.13
CA GLU A 212 50.43 4.27 1.04
C GLU A 212 51.47 4.34 2.15
N THR A 213 52.11 5.50 2.31
CA THR A 213 53.12 5.69 3.35
C THR A 213 52.52 6.08 4.70
N ARG A 214 51.20 6.33 4.77
CA ARG A 214 50.48 6.86 5.94
C ARG A 214 51.20 8.06 6.57
N ASN A 215 51.65 8.99 5.73
CA ASN A 215 52.40 10.16 6.18
C ASN A 215 52.17 11.36 5.24
N PHE A 216 52.49 12.56 5.72
CA PHE A 216 52.42 13.77 4.93
C PHE A 216 53.70 13.95 4.09
N HIS A 217 53.51 14.16 2.79
CA HIS A 217 54.58 14.51 1.85
C HIS A 217 54.49 15.99 1.49
N PRO A 218 55.60 16.75 1.59
CA PRO A 218 55.65 18.14 1.17
C PRO A 218 55.26 18.29 -0.32
N LEU A 219 54.48 19.30 -0.61
CA LEU A 219 54.09 19.67 -1.98
C LEU A 219 55.03 20.73 -2.55
N ASP A 220 55.11 20.80 -3.88
CA ASP A 220 55.84 21.88 -4.54
C ASP A 220 55.11 23.23 -4.40
N ARG A 221 55.77 24.33 -4.81
CA ARG A 221 55.20 25.68 -4.68
C ARG A 221 53.97 25.93 -5.57
N ARG A 222 53.80 25.19 -6.66
CA ARG A 222 52.65 25.32 -7.56
C ARG A 222 51.44 24.61 -6.96
N GLU A 223 51.65 23.40 -6.48
CA GLU A 223 50.70 22.56 -5.78
C GLU A 223 50.24 23.19 -4.47
N GLY A 224 51.18 23.69 -3.65
CA GLY A 224 50.90 24.37 -2.38
C GLY A 224 49.96 25.56 -2.56
N ARG A 225 50.19 26.41 -3.57
CA ARG A 225 49.31 27.53 -3.90
C ARG A 225 47.89 27.12 -4.29
N ALA A 226 47.70 25.93 -4.86
CA ALA A 226 46.35 25.43 -5.14
C ALA A 226 45.63 25.03 -3.86
N VAL A 227 46.34 24.40 -2.92
CA VAL A 227 45.79 24.00 -1.62
C VAL A 227 45.49 25.22 -0.73
N GLU A 228 46.33 26.25 -0.74
CA GLU A 228 46.06 27.53 -0.04
C GLU A 228 44.76 28.19 -0.52
N ARG A 229 44.54 28.21 -1.84
CA ARG A 229 43.29 28.69 -2.43
C ARG A 229 42.10 27.82 -2.00
N ALA A 230 42.25 26.50 -2.00
CA ALA A 230 41.21 25.59 -1.51
C ALA A 230 40.86 25.90 -0.04
N LEU A 231 41.88 26.10 0.81
CA LEU A 231 41.68 26.47 2.21
C LEU A 231 40.92 27.78 2.33
N ALA A 232 41.29 28.80 1.56
CA ALA A 232 40.61 30.09 1.55
C ALA A 232 39.14 29.98 1.10
N MET A 233 38.82 29.10 0.14
CA MET A 233 37.44 28.82 -0.28
C MET A 233 36.62 28.15 0.82
N VAL A 234 37.17 27.12 1.46
CA VAL A 234 36.48 26.38 2.54
C VAL A 234 36.24 27.30 3.74
N GLN A 235 37.20 28.18 4.05
CA GLN A 235 37.05 29.22 5.07
C GLN A 235 36.20 30.42 4.62
N ARG A 236 35.64 30.39 3.41
CA ARG A 236 34.79 31.46 2.83
C ARG A 236 35.48 32.83 2.76
N ARG A 237 36.80 32.84 2.67
CA ARG A 237 37.61 34.06 2.47
C ARG A 237 37.69 34.47 1.01
N MET A 238 37.32 33.58 0.10
CA MET A 238 37.23 33.84 -1.34
C MET A 238 36.02 33.12 -1.96
N PRO A 239 35.53 33.58 -3.14
CA PRO A 239 34.49 32.87 -3.88
C PRO A 239 34.92 31.47 -4.30
N THR A 240 33.96 30.55 -4.43
CA THR A 240 34.19 29.20 -4.94
C THR A 240 34.52 29.25 -6.44
N GLU A 241 35.63 28.64 -6.83
CA GLU A 241 36.04 28.48 -8.22
C GLU A 241 36.53 27.05 -8.47
N LEU A 242 36.67 26.66 -9.75
CA LEU A 242 37.25 25.38 -10.10
C LEU A 242 38.78 25.43 -9.96
N ILE A 243 39.34 24.52 -9.16
CA ILE A 243 40.78 24.37 -8.95
C ILE A 243 41.22 22.92 -9.15
N SER A 244 42.42 22.73 -9.71
CA SER A 244 43.07 21.42 -9.74
C SER A 244 43.90 21.25 -8.47
N LEU A 245 43.67 20.15 -7.78
CA LEU A 245 44.36 19.81 -6.54
C LEU A 245 45.15 18.51 -6.73
N PRO A 246 46.35 18.40 -6.13
CA PRO A 246 47.13 17.18 -6.14
C PRO A 246 46.51 16.18 -5.16
N VAL A 247 45.55 15.38 -5.62
CA VAL A 247 44.86 14.38 -4.80
C VAL A 247 45.40 12.98 -5.10
N SER A 248 45.51 12.14 -4.06
CA SER A 248 45.69 10.70 -4.25
C SER A 248 44.31 10.07 -4.18
N LEU A 249 43.68 9.90 -5.33
CA LEU A 249 42.47 9.09 -5.41
C LEU A 249 42.90 7.62 -5.33
N PRO A 250 42.27 6.80 -4.47
CA PRO A 250 42.45 5.36 -4.56
C PRO A 250 41.99 4.90 -5.94
N GLU A 251 42.74 3.96 -6.56
CA GLU A 251 42.21 3.23 -7.71
C GLU A 251 40.90 2.56 -7.28
N VAL A 252 39.81 2.87 -7.98
CA VAL A 252 38.53 2.21 -7.76
C VAL A 252 38.67 0.80 -8.34
N PRO A 253 38.55 -0.27 -7.53
CA PRO A 253 38.52 -1.63 -8.05
C PRO A 253 37.24 -1.91 -8.87
#